data_AF-A0A4Z2H4R3-F1
#
_entry.id   AF-A0A4Z2H4R3-F1
#
_cell.length_a   1.000
_cell.length_b   1.000
_cell.length_c   1.000
_cell.angle_alpha   90.00
_cell.angle_beta   90.00
_cell.angle_gamma   90.00
#
_symmetry.space_group_name_H-M   'P 1'
#
loop_
_entity.id
_entity.type
_entity.pdbx_description
1 polymer ?
#
loop_
_entity_poly.entity_id
_entity_poly.type
_entity_poly.pdbx_seq_one_letter_code
_entity_poly.pdbx_strand_id
1 'polypeptide(L)'
;MEVLRPQVRVQVEDVNEAPRFPPEDYEASVLSIAPFKTPVVQVKAWDPDVGEGGRLVYRLTADSPHFDVDPSSGRLYVVSALGLEGQVVTVEITARDPRGLHGMTTVKVTVQGGASGVDVVFISINRPANVVENKVPELERSLGAVLGGWTVNVIEVSNAAAPRAAAAPKTRVGFIAEDGGLVVPSGEVTAKLQSQSDAVRAELVKVFGEGLHFDVALEPQSPASSQAAVIALATMLALCMLGLMAAVGVIVRFKRQQKPQDSDKESFNIDQGGHRNWSEEPHDTSEQADGGVAKLEPPADSDSDSDTSPL
;
A
#
# COMPACT_ATOMS: atom_id res chain seq x y z
N MET A 1 89.34 -2.32 -10.09
CA MET A 1 88.10 -2.48 -10.87
C MET A 1 86.95 -2.00 -10.01
N GLU A 2 86.10 -1.14 -10.54
CA GLU A 2 84.89 -0.68 -9.84
C GLU A 2 83.74 -1.64 -10.14
N VAL A 3 83.12 -2.19 -9.10
CA VAL A 3 82.07 -3.21 -9.25
C VAL A 3 80.73 -2.50 -9.38
N LEU A 4 80.31 -2.25 -10.62
CA LEU A 4 78.97 -1.75 -10.93
C LEU A 4 77.92 -2.69 -10.34
N ARG A 5 77.16 -2.20 -9.35
CA ARG A 5 76.00 -2.91 -8.79
C ARG A 5 74.76 -2.48 -9.57
N PRO A 6 74.14 -3.35 -10.40
CA PRO A 6 72.91 -2.99 -11.08
C PRO A 6 71.79 -2.77 -10.06
N GLN A 7 71.18 -1.59 -10.07
CA GLN A 7 69.96 -1.31 -9.31
C GLN A 7 68.75 -1.67 -10.16
N VAL A 8 67.91 -2.57 -9.66
CA VAL A 8 66.59 -2.86 -10.25
C VAL A 8 65.56 -2.00 -9.54
N ARG A 9 64.87 -1.12 -10.28
CA ARG A 9 63.67 -0.44 -9.80
C ARG A 9 62.47 -1.34 -10.09
N VAL A 10 61.89 -1.92 -9.05
CA VAL A 10 60.56 -2.54 -9.13
C VAL A 10 59.51 -1.45 -8.88
N GLN A 11 58.45 -1.45 -9.67
CA GLN A 11 57.24 -0.67 -9.43
C GLN A 11 56.09 -1.67 -9.33
N VAL A 12 55.25 -1.50 -8.31
CA VAL A 12 54.04 -2.32 -8.10
C VAL A 12 52.85 -1.48 -8.54
N GLU A 13 51.92 -2.10 -9.26
CA GLU A 13 50.66 -1.47 -9.67
C GLU A 13 49.52 -1.95 -8.75
N ASP A 14 48.61 -1.03 -8.43
CA ASP A 14 47.52 -1.23 -7.48
C ASP A 14 46.31 -1.85 -8.20
N VAL A 15 46.24 -3.18 -8.16
CA VAL A 15 45.15 -3.97 -8.77
C VAL A 15 43.85 -3.72 -7.99
N ASN A 16 42.71 -3.62 -8.68
CA ASN A 16 41.44 -3.36 -8.01
C ASN A 16 40.91 -4.58 -7.28
N GLU A 17 40.60 -4.42 -5.99
CA GLU A 17 40.19 -5.51 -5.11
C GLU A 17 38.85 -5.19 -4.46
N ALA A 18 37.94 -6.17 -4.39
CA ALA A 18 36.55 -5.88 -4.03
C ALA A 18 36.38 -5.53 -2.53
N PRO A 19 35.56 -4.50 -2.20
CA PRO A 19 35.17 -4.18 -0.83
C PRO A 19 34.56 -5.39 -0.11
N ARG A 20 34.78 -5.53 1.20
CA ARG A 20 34.33 -6.68 2.00
C ARG A 20 33.73 -6.22 3.33
N PHE A 21 32.60 -6.80 3.70
CA PHE A 21 32.08 -6.68 5.06
C PHE A 21 32.73 -7.74 5.98
N PRO A 22 32.82 -7.49 7.30
CA PRO A 22 33.12 -8.53 8.29
C PRO A 22 32.14 -9.70 8.18
N PRO A 23 32.54 -10.92 8.62
CA PRO A 23 31.66 -12.10 8.66
C PRO A 23 30.71 -12.05 9.88
N GLU A 24 30.12 -10.89 10.14
CA GLU A 24 29.22 -10.61 11.26
C GLU A 24 27.78 -10.48 10.75
N ASP A 25 26.84 -11.21 11.34
CA ASP A 25 25.40 -11.01 11.11
C ASP A 25 24.98 -9.66 11.68
N TYR A 26 24.55 -8.72 10.82
CA TYR A 26 23.96 -7.46 11.27
C TYR A 26 22.50 -7.70 11.68
N GLU A 27 22.22 -7.71 12.97
CA GLU A 27 20.86 -7.82 13.50
C GLU A 27 20.49 -6.59 14.35
N ALA A 28 19.26 -6.12 14.21
CA ALA A 28 18.75 -4.93 14.88
C ALA A 28 17.25 -5.04 15.18
N SER A 29 16.74 -4.19 16.07
CA SER A 29 15.31 -4.07 16.34
C SER A 29 14.85 -2.61 16.41
N VAL A 30 13.69 -2.33 15.82
CA VAL A 30 13.03 -1.01 15.85
C VAL A 30 11.59 -1.15 16.31
N LEU A 31 10.97 -0.06 16.78
CA LEU A 31 9.52 0.00 16.95
C LEU A 31 8.85 0.26 15.60
N SER A 32 7.62 -0.22 15.38
CA SER A 32 6.84 0.13 14.17
C SER A 32 6.48 1.62 14.11
N ILE A 33 6.40 2.28 15.26
CA ILE A 33 6.25 3.73 15.44
C ILE A 33 7.59 4.47 15.59
N ALA A 34 8.71 3.87 15.15
CA ALA A 34 10.01 4.54 15.20
C ALA A 34 10.00 5.81 14.33
N PRO A 35 10.49 6.97 14.84
CA PRO A 35 10.54 8.20 14.06
C PRO A 35 11.32 8.08 12.75
N PHE A 36 10.96 8.91 11.77
CA PHE A 36 11.64 9.07 10.50
C PHE A 36 13.13 9.39 10.71
N LYS A 37 14.00 8.75 9.91
CA LYS A 37 15.48 8.76 10.07
C LYS A 37 16.01 8.23 11.41
N THR A 38 15.21 7.51 12.21
CA THR A 38 15.74 6.75 13.37
C THR A 38 16.87 5.81 12.93
N PRO A 39 18.07 5.88 13.53
CA PRO A 39 19.19 5.02 13.15
C PRO A 39 18.95 3.57 13.62
N VAL A 40 19.16 2.61 12.72
CA VAL A 40 18.93 1.17 12.96
C VAL A 40 20.23 0.47 13.30
N VAL A 41 21.21 0.56 12.39
CA VAL A 41 22.55 -0.04 12.52
C VAL A 41 23.51 0.73 11.61
N GLN A 42 24.81 0.60 11.83
CA GLN A 42 25.82 1.09 10.89
C GLN A 42 26.66 -0.08 10.38
N VAL A 43 26.42 -0.48 9.14
CA VAL A 43 27.25 -1.48 8.46
C VAL A 43 28.56 -0.84 8.03
N LYS A 44 29.63 -1.64 7.96
CA LYS A 44 30.95 -1.14 7.58
C LYS A 44 31.69 -2.15 6.73
N ALA A 45 31.88 -1.81 5.46
CA ALA A 45 32.83 -2.52 4.61
C ALA A 45 34.25 -1.96 4.80
N TRP A 46 35.24 -2.80 4.51
CA TRP A 46 36.64 -2.46 4.38
C TRP A 46 37.10 -2.77 2.95
N ASP A 47 38.05 -1.98 2.48
CA ASP A 47 38.64 -2.06 1.15
C ASP A 47 40.17 -1.99 1.29
N PRO A 48 40.94 -2.88 0.63
CA PRO A 48 42.40 -2.86 0.68
C PRO A 48 43.05 -1.75 -0.17
N ASP A 49 42.32 -1.17 -1.14
CA ASP A 49 42.83 -0.15 -2.08
C ASP A 49 43.47 1.05 -1.38
N VAL A 50 44.55 1.59 -1.96
CA VAL A 50 45.28 2.71 -1.36
C VAL A 50 44.66 4.06 -1.73
N GLY A 51 44.31 4.85 -0.72
CA GLY A 51 43.92 6.26 -0.87
C GLY A 51 42.46 6.42 -1.28
N GLU A 52 42.21 7.04 -2.44
CA GLU A 52 40.84 7.29 -2.94
C GLU A 52 40.19 6.02 -3.55
N GLY A 53 40.94 4.96 -3.86
CA GLY A 53 40.38 3.69 -4.31
C GLY A 53 39.43 3.08 -3.28
N GLY A 54 39.88 3.00 -2.01
CA GLY A 54 39.07 2.52 -0.89
C GLY A 54 37.95 3.46 -0.42
N ARG A 55 37.56 4.48 -1.21
CA ARG A 55 36.41 5.34 -0.89
C ARG A 55 35.11 4.62 -1.28
N LEU A 56 34.43 4.07 -0.28
CA LEU A 56 33.17 3.36 -0.47
C LEU A 56 31.95 4.27 -0.49
N VAL A 57 31.01 3.96 -1.38
CA VAL A 57 29.64 4.49 -1.40
C VAL A 57 28.67 3.36 -1.06
N TYR A 58 27.87 3.56 -0.02
CA TYR A 58 26.84 2.62 0.42
C TYR A 58 25.51 2.87 -0.30
N ARG A 59 24.79 1.80 -0.65
CA ARG A 59 23.41 1.84 -1.18
C ARG A 59 22.65 0.59 -0.72
N LEU A 60 21.33 0.64 -0.70
CA LEU A 60 20.54 -0.59 -0.71
C LEU A 60 20.71 -1.32 -2.05
N THR A 61 20.60 -2.65 -2.06
CA THR A 61 20.61 -3.45 -3.31
C THR A 61 19.34 -3.22 -4.13
N ALA A 62 18.22 -2.92 -3.46
CA ALA A 62 16.96 -2.48 -4.05
C ALA A 62 16.34 -1.39 -3.16
N ASP A 63 15.64 -0.43 -3.78
CA ASP A 63 14.96 0.66 -3.06
C ASP A 63 13.88 0.09 -2.13
N SER A 64 13.76 0.64 -0.92
CA SER A 64 12.81 0.21 0.10
C SER A 64 11.97 1.38 0.62
N PRO A 65 10.65 1.23 0.80
CA PRO A 65 9.81 2.25 1.43
C PRO A 65 9.97 2.28 2.96
N HIS A 66 10.70 1.31 3.55
CA HIS A 66 10.77 1.10 4.99
C HIS A 66 12.10 1.54 5.62
N PHE A 67 13.19 1.40 4.88
CA PHE A 67 14.55 1.71 5.32
C PHE A 67 15.36 2.31 4.16
N ASP A 68 16.39 3.08 4.49
CA ASP A 68 17.33 3.68 3.54
C ASP A 68 18.68 3.90 4.27
N VAL A 69 19.77 4.10 3.54
CA VAL A 69 21.15 4.05 4.07
C VAL A 69 21.95 5.29 3.71
N ASP A 70 22.61 5.88 4.71
CA ASP A 70 23.52 7.01 4.47
C ASP A 70 24.69 6.55 3.57
N PRO A 71 24.86 7.16 2.38
CA PRO A 71 25.80 6.66 1.37
C PRO A 71 27.26 6.89 1.74
N SER A 72 27.56 7.72 2.75
CA SER A 72 28.92 8.05 3.18
C SER A 72 29.42 7.22 4.37
N SER A 73 28.50 6.73 5.20
CA SER A 73 28.80 6.12 6.49
C SER A 73 28.27 4.70 6.68
N GLY A 74 27.39 4.21 5.78
CA GLY A 74 26.78 2.88 5.89
C GLY A 74 25.72 2.79 7.00
N ARG A 75 25.19 3.93 7.47
CA ARG A 75 24.17 3.97 8.52
C ARG A 75 22.78 3.75 7.94
N LEU A 76 22.19 2.60 8.24
CA LEU A 76 20.80 2.28 7.93
C LEU A 76 19.88 3.05 8.88
N TYR A 77 18.80 3.62 8.36
CA TYR A 77 17.78 4.34 9.13
C TYR A 77 16.36 4.02 8.66
N VAL A 78 15.37 4.30 9.52
CA VAL A 78 13.93 4.11 9.23
C VAL A 78 13.41 5.17 8.26
N VAL A 79 12.58 4.74 7.30
CA VAL A 79 11.76 5.60 6.42
C VAL A 79 10.28 5.50 6.81
N SER A 80 9.77 4.28 7.03
CA SER A 80 8.49 4.01 7.70
C SER A 80 8.45 2.55 8.16
N ALA A 81 8.35 2.32 9.47
CA ALA A 81 8.22 0.97 10.05
C ALA A 81 6.74 0.57 10.29
N LEU A 82 5.79 1.39 9.84
CA LEU A 82 4.36 1.22 10.06
C LEU A 82 3.81 0.03 9.25
N GLY A 83 2.94 -0.79 9.85
CA GLY A 83 2.37 -1.99 9.20
C GLY A 83 3.31 -3.20 9.18
N LEU A 84 4.52 -3.07 9.71
CA LEU A 84 5.51 -4.15 9.84
C LEU A 84 5.51 -4.82 11.22
N GLU A 85 4.51 -4.57 12.08
CA GLU A 85 4.42 -5.09 13.45
C GLU A 85 4.66 -6.61 13.53
N GLY A 86 5.70 -7.03 14.26
CA GLY A 86 6.07 -8.43 14.47
C GLY A 86 6.79 -9.09 13.29
N GLN A 87 7.09 -8.36 12.23
CA GLN A 87 7.83 -8.86 11.06
C GLN A 87 9.34 -8.73 11.24
N VAL A 88 10.10 -9.58 10.55
CA VAL A 88 11.55 -9.45 10.38
C VAL A 88 11.82 -9.07 8.94
N VAL A 89 12.33 -7.86 8.70
CA VAL A 89 12.66 -7.36 7.37
C VAL A 89 14.15 -7.58 7.10
N THR A 90 14.43 -8.20 5.97
CA THR A 90 15.79 -8.44 5.48
C THR A 90 16.18 -7.31 4.52
N VAL A 91 17.19 -6.52 4.87
CA VAL A 91 17.67 -5.39 4.07
C VAL A 91 19.07 -5.68 3.54
N GLU A 92 19.21 -5.76 2.22
CA GLU A 92 20.51 -5.93 1.58
C GLU A 92 21.19 -4.59 1.31
N ILE A 93 22.47 -4.48 1.67
CA ILE A 93 23.28 -3.26 1.52
C ILE A 93 24.53 -3.60 0.70
N THR A 94 24.75 -2.82 -0.34
CA THR A 94 25.94 -2.87 -1.20
C THR A 94 26.89 -1.73 -0.83
N ALA A 95 28.19 -2.01 -0.69
CA ALA A 95 29.24 -1.01 -0.60
C ALA A 95 30.11 -1.09 -1.85
N ARG A 96 30.23 0.01 -2.61
CA ARG A 96 30.90 0.07 -3.91
C ARG A 96 32.06 1.06 -3.91
N ASP A 97 33.17 0.66 -4.53
CA ASP A 97 34.35 1.50 -4.80
C ASP A 97 34.08 2.57 -5.91
N PRO A 98 35.07 3.37 -6.31
CA PRO A 98 34.98 4.23 -7.50
C PRO A 98 35.22 3.48 -8.82
N ARG A 99 35.84 2.28 -8.81
CA ARG A 99 36.31 1.54 -9.99
C ARG A 99 35.31 0.52 -10.55
N GLY A 100 34.27 0.17 -9.80
CA GLY A 100 33.16 -0.71 -10.16
C GLY A 100 32.98 -2.00 -9.33
N LEU A 101 33.92 -2.35 -8.44
CA LEU A 101 33.77 -3.50 -7.54
C LEU A 101 32.92 -3.16 -6.31
N HIS A 102 32.37 -4.19 -5.68
CA HIS A 102 31.48 -4.03 -4.55
C HIS A 102 31.46 -5.26 -3.65
N GLY A 103 31.23 -5.02 -2.36
CA GLY A 103 30.80 -6.03 -1.39
C GLY A 103 29.32 -5.88 -1.08
N MET A 104 28.70 -6.97 -0.61
CA MET A 104 27.31 -6.98 -0.16
C MET A 104 27.23 -7.52 1.27
N THR A 105 26.23 -7.06 2.04
CA THR A 105 25.85 -7.61 3.33
C THR A 105 24.35 -7.52 3.53
N THR A 106 23.86 -8.15 4.60
CA THR A 106 22.43 -8.27 4.91
C THR A 106 22.19 -7.87 6.36
N VAL A 107 21.24 -6.97 6.58
CA VAL A 107 20.75 -6.59 7.91
C VAL A 107 19.39 -7.26 8.16
N LYS A 108 19.24 -7.97 9.27
CA LYS A 108 17.94 -8.47 9.76
C LYS A 108 17.36 -7.46 10.75
N VAL A 109 16.27 -6.80 10.39
CA VAL A 109 15.59 -5.80 11.24
C VAL A 109 14.29 -6.38 11.79
N THR A 110 14.25 -6.66 13.09
CA THR A 110 13.02 -7.08 13.78
C THR A 110 12.17 -5.86 14.13
N VAL A 111 10.98 -5.75 13.56
CA VAL A 111 10.05 -4.65 13.87
C VAL A 111 9.15 -5.07 15.03
N GLN A 112 9.39 -4.48 16.20
CA GLN A 112 8.58 -4.66 17.40
C GLN A 112 7.34 -3.77 17.30
N GLY A 113 6.18 -4.28 17.72
CA GLY A 113 4.96 -3.49 17.74
C GLY A 113 5.03 -2.35 18.77
N GLY A 114 4.47 -1.19 18.42
CA GLY A 114 4.07 -0.19 19.40
C GLY A 114 3.00 -0.73 20.36
N ALA A 115 2.65 0.06 21.38
CA ALA A 115 1.54 -0.27 22.26
C ALA A 115 0.23 -0.42 21.45
N SER A 116 -0.60 -1.41 21.81
CA SER A 116 -1.72 -1.88 20.98
C SER A 116 -2.72 -0.80 20.60
N GLY A 117 -2.75 -0.42 19.31
CA GLY A 117 -3.59 0.65 18.78
C GLY A 117 -2.73 1.86 18.37
N VAL A 118 -2.27 1.86 17.13
CA VAL A 118 -1.32 2.87 16.62
C VAL A 118 -2.06 4.18 16.33
N ASP A 119 -2.02 5.11 17.29
CA ASP A 119 -2.66 6.44 17.24
C ASP A 119 -1.90 7.45 16.35
N VAL A 120 -1.65 7.08 15.10
CA VAL A 120 -0.99 7.95 14.11
C VAL A 120 -1.99 8.90 13.45
N VAL A 121 -1.62 10.18 13.39
CA VAL A 121 -2.33 11.21 12.64
C VAL A 121 -1.63 11.47 11.33
N PHE A 122 -2.42 11.63 10.26
CA PHE A 122 -1.90 11.98 8.95
C PHE A 122 -2.30 13.40 8.54
N ILE A 123 -1.36 14.11 7.93
CA ILE A 123 -1.60 15.39 7.25
C ILE A 123 -1.10 15.32 5.80
N SER A 124 -1.76 16.06 4.92
CA SER A 124 -1.29 16.30 3.55
C SER A 124 -0.72 17.71 3.44
N ILE A 125 0.45 17.86 2.83
CA ILE A 125 1.16 19.13 2.61
C ILE A 125 1.41 19.32 1.12
N ASN A 126 1.08 20.48 0.54
CA ASN A 126 1.28 20.79 -0.89
C ASN A 126 2.74 21.13 -1.28
N ARG A 127 3.70 20.34 -0.78
CA ARG A 127 5.14 20.45 -1.07
C ARG A 127 5.70 19.08 -1.49
N PRO A 128 6.77 19.02 -2.30
CA PRO A 128 7.48 17.77 -2.62
C PRO A 128 8.02 17.06 -1.38
N ALA A 129 8.08 15.72 -1.39
CA ALA A 129 8.52 14.93 -0.23
C ALA A 129 9.90 15.35 0.28
N ASN A 130 10.89 15.48 -0.62
CA ASN A 130 12.23 15.94 -0.26
C ASN A 130 12.30 17.35 0.37
N VAL A 131 11.29 18.21 0.16
CA VAL A 131 11.18 19.54 0.81
C VAL A 131 10.56 19.42 2.20
N VAL A 132 9.75 18.39 2.45
CA VAL A 132 9.17 18.06 3.75
C VAL A 132 10.16 17.29 4.63
N GLU A 133 10.83 16.27 4.09
CA GLU A 133 11.88 15.48 4.77
C GLU A 133 12.98 16.39 5.35
N ASN A 134 13.52 17.31 4.55
CA ASN A 134 14.53 18.29 4.97
C ASN A 134 14.02 19.35 5.97
N LYS A 135 12.75 19.28 6.39
CA LYS A 135 12.08 20.18 7.33
C LYS A 135 11.26 19.44 8.39
N VAL A 136 11.44 18.14 8.55
CA VAL A 136 10.78 17.36 9.63
C VAL A 136 11.04 17.97 11.01
N PRO A 137 12.28 18.33 11.40
CA PRO A 137 12.54 18.92 12.71
C PRO A 137 11.84 20.27 12.94
N GLU A 138 11.65 21.07 11.89
CA GLU A 138 10.88 22.32 11.93
C GLU A 138 9.37 22.07 12.00
N LEU A 139 8.87 21.10 11.22
CA LEU A 139 7.47 20.67 11.22
C LEU A 139 7.05 20.13 12.59
N GLU A 140 7.86 19.27 13.21
CA GLU A 140 7.65 18.73 14.56
C GLU A 140 7.57 19.84 15.60
N ARG A 141 8.56 20.76 15.60
CA ARG A 141 8.59 21.92 16.51
C ARG A 141 7.37 22.85 16.33
N SER A 142 6.98 23.14 15.08
CA SER A 142 5.81 23.98 14.80
C SER A 142 4.49 23.31 15.16
N LEU A 143 4.32 22.01 14.91
CA LEU A 143 3.13 21.28 15.34
C LEU A 143 3.04 21.18 16.85
N GLY A 144 4.12 20.80 17.54
CA GLY A 144 4.15 20.71 19.00
C GLY A 144 3.83 22.03 19.71
N ALA A 145 4.33 23.16 19.18
CA ALA A 145 4.03 24.49 19.69
C ALA A 145 2.53 24.83 19.65
N VAL A 146 1.83 24.53 18.55
CA VAL A 146 0.37 24.77 18.42
C VAL A 146 -0.43 23.72 19.19
N LEU A 147 0.05 22.47 19.23
CA LEU A 147 -0.54 21.40 20.02
C LEU A 147 -0.30 21.54 21.53
N GLY A 148 0.08 22.73 22.02
CA GLY A 148 0.13 23.07 23.44
C GLY A 148 1.38 22.58 24.18
N GLY A 149 2.46 22.29 23.46
CA GLY A 149 3.73 21.80 24.02
C GLY A 149 3.94 20.28 23.93
N TRP A 150 3.02 19.54 23.30
CA TRP A 150 3.19 18.12 23.02
C TRP A 150 4.41 17.85 22.13
N THR A 151 5.16 16.80 22.43
CA THR A 151 6.22 16.30 21.54
C THR A 151 5.54 15.70 20.32
N VAL A 152 5.95 16.11 19.12
CA VAL A 152 5.47 15.54 17.86
C VAL A 152 6.63 14.78 17.22
N ASN A 153 6.40 13.51 16.91
CA ASN A 153 7.38 12.62 16.29
C ASN A 153 6.83 12.19 14.93
N VAL A 154 7.43 12.65 13.83
CA VAL A 154 7.10 12.17 12.48
C VAL A 154 7.65 10.77 12.31
N ILE A 155 6.81 9.81 11.91
CA ILE A 155 7.20 8.42 11.68
C ILE A 155 7.27 8.04 10.19
N GLU A 156 6.59 8.81 9.33
CA GLU A 156 6.58 8.61 7.87
C GLU A 156 6.48 9.94 7.13
N VAL A 157 7.27 10.08 6.06
CA VAL A 157 7.05 11.08 5.00
C VAL A 157 6.96 10.33 3.67
N SER A 158 5.82 10.41 2.99
CA SER A 158 5.56 9.68 1.75
C SER A 158 4.85 10.54 0.70
N ASN A 159 5.04 10.25 -0.59
CA ASN A 159 4.30 10.96 -1.64
C ASN A 159 2.82 10.57 -1.55
N ALA A 160 1.92 11.54 -1.36
CA ALA A 160 0.49 11.27 -1.32
C ALA A 160 -0.01 10.87 -2.72
N ALA A 161 -0.96 9.93 -2.79
CA ALA A 161 -1.53 9.46 -4.04
C ALA A 161 -2.19 10.63 -4.82
N ALA A 162 -1.52 11.08 -5.88
CA ALA A 162 -2.00 12.21 -6.67
C ALA A 162 -3.24 11.83 -7.49
N PRO A 163 -4.31 12.66 -7.52
CA PRO A 163 -5.36 12.50 -8.52
C PRO A 163 -4.76 12.72 -9.91
N ARG A 164 -5.32 12.04 -10.93
CA ARG A 164 -4.81 12.09 -12.30
C ARG A 164 -4.79 13.53 -12.84
N ALA A 165 -3.60 13.94 -13.29
CA ALA A 165 -3.24 15.20 -13.96
C ALA A 165 -3.22 16.48 -13.09
N ALA A 166 -2.19 17.30 -13.34
CA ALA A 166 -2.04 18.73 -13.02
C ALA A 166 -2.17 19.19 -11.55
N ALA A 167 -2.41 18.32 -10.57
CA ALA A 167 -2.30 18.67 -9.16
C ALA A 167 -0.85 18.98 -8.75
N ALA A 168 -0.67 19.98 -7.87
CA ALA A 168 0.63 20.21 -7.21
C ALA A 168 1.04 18.99 -6.37
N PRO A 169 2.35 18.72 -6.20
CA PRO A 169 2.80 17.58 -5.40
C PRO A 169 2.27 17.69 -3.96
N LYS A 170 1.51 16.66 -3.55
CA LYS A 170 1.10 16.48 -2.16
C LYS A 170 1.99 15.43 -1.51
N THR A 171 2.51 15.74 -0.33
CA THR A 171 3.21 14.81 0.56
C THR A 171 2.30 14.46 1.72
N ARG A 172 2.19 13.17 2.04
CA ARG A 172 1.57 12.65 3.25
C ARG A 172 2.65 12.62 4.34
N VAL A 173 2.30 13.08 5.53
CA VAL A 173 3.14 12.94 6.73
C VAL A 173 2.32 12.20 7.77
N GLY A 174 2.87 11.10 8.30
CA GLY A 174 2.33 10.38 9.45
C GLY A 174 3.15 10.72 10.70
N PHE A 175 2.47 11.08 11.79
CA PHE A 175 3.12 11.40 13.07
C PHE A 175 2.29 10.93 14.27
N ILE A 176 2.98 10.76 15.40
CA ILE A 176 2.37 10.64 16.72
C ILE A 176 2.60 11.92 17.52
N ALA A 177 1.77 12.16 18.53
CA ALA A 177 2.00 13.21 19.53
C ALA A 177 2.06 12.59 20.92
N GLU A 178 2.88 13.16 21.80
CA GLU A 178 3.09 12.70 23.17
C GLU A 178 2.97 13.85 24.17
N ASP A 179 2.25 13.62 25.27
CA ASP A 179 2.18 14.52 26.43
C ASP A 179 2.85 13.85 27.63
N GLY A 180 3.87 14.50 28.20
CA GLY A 180 4.69 13.93 29.28
C GLY A 180 5.38 12.60 28.97
N GLY A 181 5.47 12.19 27.69
CA GLY A 181 5.96 10.87 27.27
C GLY A 181 4.88 9.78 27.18
N LEU A 182 3.59 10.14 27.22
CA LEU A 182 2.46 9.26 26.91
C LEU A 182 1.88 9.64 25.55
N VAL A 183 1.65 8.66 24.68
CA VAL A 183 1.04 8.87 23.36
C VAL A 183 -0.39 9.42 23.52
N VAL A 184 -0.68 10.52 22.83
CA VAL A 184 -1.98 11.18 22.83
C VAL A 184 -2.86 10.56 21.74
N PRO A 185 -4.13 10.22 22.02
CA PRO A 185 -5.02 9.61 21.03
C PRO A 185 -5.21 10.46 19.77
N SER A 186 -5.16 9.82 18.61
CA SER A 186 -5.23 10.42 17.27
C SER A 186 -6.47 11.30 17.06
N GLY A 187 -7.59 10.94 17.69
CA GLY A 187 -8.82 11.74 17.68
C GLY A 187 -8.71 13.06 18.46
N GLU A 188 -7.99 13.09 19.58
CA GLU A 188 -7.75 14.33 20.34
C GLU A 188 -6.78 15.26 19.60
N VAL A 189 -5.69 14.69 19.08
CA VAL A 189 -4.73 15.41 18.22
C VAL A 189 -5.45 16.01 17.01
N THR A 190 -6.30 15.23 16.33
CA THR A 190 -7.10 15.70 15.19
C THR A 190 -8.06 16.84 15.57
N ALA A 191 -8.76 16.73 16.69
CA ALA A 191 -9.65 17.79 17.17
C ALA A 191 -8.89 19.08 17.51
N LYS A 192 -7.67 18.98 18.05
CA LYS A 192 -6.79 20.12 18.36
C LYS A 192 -6.25 20.78 17.09
N LEU A 193 -5.83 20.01 16.07
CA LEU A 193 -5.43 20.52 14.76
C LEU A 193 -6.57 21.25 14.03
N GLN A 194 -7.79 20.72 14.09
CA GLN A 194 -8.95 21.33 13.46
C GLN A 194 -9.37 22.63 14.16
N SER A 195 -9.48 22.61 15.49
CA SER A 195 -9.89 23.77 16.29
C SER A 195 -8.85 24.90 16.32
N GLN A 196 -7.56 24.60 16.08
CA GLN A 196 -6.49 25.60 15.96
C GLN A 196 -5.96 25.76 14.53
N SER A 197 -6.75 25.42 13.51
CA SER A 197 -6.30 25.32 12.12
C SER A 197 -5.65 26.58 11.53
N ASP A 198 -6.06 27.79 11.97
CA ASP A 198 -5.40 29.05 11.57
C ASP A 198 -4.03 29.24 12.24
N ALA A 199 -3.86 28.81 13.50
CA ALA A 199 -2.57 28.84 14.18
C ALA A 199 -1.61 27.78 13.60
N VAL A 200 -2.12 26.57 13.31
CA VAL A 200 -1.38 25.53 12.57
C VAL A 200 -0.91 26.08 11.22
N ARG A 201 -1.80 26.75 10.46
CA ARG A 201 -1.44 27.41 9.20
C ARG A 201 -0.33 28.45 9.39
N ALA A 202 -0.47 29.33 10.38
CA ALA A 202 0.46 30.42 10.63
C ALA A 202 1.87 29.92 11.01
N GLU A 203 1.99 28.86 11.80
CA GLU A 203 3.31 28.25 12.09
C GLU A 203 3.87 27.50 10.87
N LEU A 204 3.07 26.65 10.21
CA LEU A 204 3.56 25.87 9.08
C LEU A 204 3.92 26.73 7.85
N VAL A 205 3.33 27.93 7.67
CA VAL A 205 3.75 28.90 6.65
C VAL A 205 5.17 29.43 6.93
N LYS A 206 5.60 29.55 8.19
CA LYS A 206 7.01 29.91 8.51
C LYS A 206 7.98 28.81 8.07
N VAL A 207 7.56 27.55 8.21
CA VAL A 207 8.36 26.37 7.81
C VAL A 207 8.40 26.21 6.29
N PHE A 208 7.24 26.25 5.63
CA PHE A 208 7.08 25.86 4.22
C PHE A 208 6.90 27.02 3.24
N GLY A 209 6.83 28.25 3.71
CA GLY A 209 6.62 29.46 2.90
C GLY A 209 5.18 29.63 2.41
N GLU A 210 4.94 30.78 1.78
CA GLU A 210 3.62 31.20 1.30
C GLU A 210 2.97 30.24 0.29
N GLY A 211 1.63 30.31 0.21
CA GLY A 211 0.83 29.40 -0.62
C GLY A 211 0.77 27.96 -0.09
N LEU A 212 1.07 27.75 1.21
CA LEU A 212 0.86 26.48 1.88
C LEU A 212 -0.64 26.12 1.93
N HIS A 213 -0.94 24.90 1.53
CA HIS A 213 -2.23 24.25 1.75
C HIS A 213 -1.95 22.94 2.50
N PHE A 214 -2.58 22.81 3.66
CA PHE A 214 -2.54 21.60 4.48
C PHE A 214 -3.97 21.08 4.68
N ASP A 215 -4.11 19.76 4.67
CA ASP A 215 -5.35 19.05 4.99
C ASP A 215 -5.05 18.05 6.12
N VAL A 216 -5.90 17.95 7.14
CA VAL A 216 -5.80 16.86 8.13
C VAL A 216 -6.50 15.63 7.55
N ALA A 217 -5.70 14.62 7.20
CA ALA A 217 -6.19 13.37 6.64
C ALA A 217 -6.62 12.44 7.78
N LEU A 218 -7.90 12.54 8.15
CA LEU A 218 -8.58 11.39 8.73
C LEU A 218 -8.46 10.23 7.74
N GLU A 219 -7.73 9.16 8.10
CA GLU A 219 -7.93 7.91 7.40
C GLU A 219 -9.40 7.50 7.58
N PRO A 220 -10.10 7.10 6.51
CA PRO A 220 -11.35 6.38 6.69
C PRO A 220 -10.99 5.09 7.41
N GLN A 221 -11.40 4.95 8.69
CA GLN A 221 -11.20 3.71 9.45
C GLN A 221 -11.63 2.54 8.58
N SER A 222 -10.71 1.59 8.34
CA SER A 222 -10.96 0.38 7.54
C SER A 222 -12.33 -0.19 7.90
N PRO A 223 -13.32 -0.17 6.98
CA PRO A 223 -14.74 -0.09 7.34
C PRO A 223 -15.11 -1.20 8.31
N ALA A 224 -15.42 -0.79 9.55
CA ALA A 224 -15.18 -1.56 10.78
C ALA A 224 -15.80 -2.96 10.78
N SER A 225 -15.03 -3.92 10.27
CA SER A 225 -15.51 -5.21 9.74
C SER A 225 -16.56 -5.09 8.63
N SER A 226 -16.39 -5.86 7.56
CA SER A 226 -17.41 -6.06 6.52
C SER A 226 -18.78 -6.47 7.11
N GLN A 227 -18.78 -7.07 8.31
CA GLN A 227 -19.99 -7.40 9.05
C GLN A 227 -20.87 -6.17 9.38
N ALA A 228 -20.31 -5.01 9.72
CA ALA A 228 -21.13 -3.84 10.06
C ALA A 228 -21.96 -3.37 8.86
N ALA A 229 -21.34 -3.29 7.68
CA ALA A 229 -22.02 -2.97 6.42
C ALA A 229 -23.01 -4.06 6.00
N VAL A 230 -22.66 -5.34 6.15
CA VAL A 230 -23.56 -6.47 5.83
C VAL A 230 -24.77 -6.52 6.76
N ILE A 231 -24.60 -6.24 8.06
CA ILE A 231 -25.70 -6.20 9.04
C ILE A 231 -26.62 -4.99 8.75
N ALA A 232 -26.06 -3.83 8.42
CA ALA A 232 -26.85 -2.66 8.00
C ALA A 232 -27.66 -2.95 6.72
N LEU A 233 -27.05 -3.58 5.71
CA LEU A 233 -27.73 -3.92 4.46
C LEU A 233 -28.82 -5.00 4.69
N ALA A 234 -28.51 -6.05 5.46
CA ALA A 234 -29.44 -7.13 5.76
C ALA A 234 -30.66 -6.63 6.58
N THR A 235 -30.45 -5.76 7.57
CA THR A 235 -31.55 -5.18 8.35
C THR A 235 -32.40 -4.21 7.52
N MET A 236 -31.78 -3.37 6.68
CA MET A 236 -32.50 -2.49 5.75
C MET A 236 -33.36 -3.27 4.74
N LEU A 237 -32.82 -4.37 4.20
CA LEU A 237 -33.54 -5.24 3.25
C LEU A 237 -34.68 -6.00 3.94
N ALA A 238 -34.47 -6.51 5.16
CA ALA A 238 -35.52 -7.15 5.95
C ALA A 238 -36.67 -6.19 6.30
N LEU A 239 -36.37 -4.95 6.71
CA LEU A 239 -37.37 -3.90 6.96
C LEU A 239 -38.15 -3.54 5.69
N CYS A 240 -37.47 -3.44 4.54
CA CYS A 240 -38.11 -3.20 3.25
C CYS A 240 -39.08 -4.33 2.87
N MET A 241 -38.67 -5.59 3.03
CA MET A 241 -39.52 -6.77 2.79
C MET A 241 -40.74 -6.82 3.71
N LEU A 242 -40.59 -6.49 4.99
CA LEU A 242 -41.71 -6.37 5.94
C LEU A 242 -42.69 -5.26 5.52
N GLY A 243 -42.19 -4.10 5.08
CA GLY A 243 -43.00 -3.01 4.55
C GLY A 243 -43.79 -3.41 3.29
N LEU A 244 -43.16 -4.11 2.35
CA LEU A 244 -43.81 -4.64 1.15
C LEU A 244 -44.89 -5.68 1.49
N MET A 245 -44.61 -6.61 2.40
CA MET A 245 -45.59 -7.62 2.84
C MET A 245 -46.80 -6.98 3.54
N ALA A 246 -46.58 -5.94 4.35
CA ALA A 246 -47.65 -5.16 4.96
C ALA A 246 -48.49 -4.41 3.91
N ALA A 247 -47.84 -3.75 2.94
CA ALA A 247 -48.52 -3.04 1.86
C ALA A 247 -49.35 -3.98 0.97
N VAL A 248 -48.81 -5.13 0.57
CA VAL A 248 -49.54 -6.17 -0.17
C VAL A 248 -50.71 -6.71 0.67
N GLY A 249 -50.51 -6.95 1.97
CA GLY A 249 -51.58 -7.35 2.89
C GLY A 249 -52.73 -6.34 2.96
N VAL A 250 -52.42 -5.04 3.01
CA VAL A 250 -53.41 -3.96 2.96
C VAL A 250 -54.13 -3.95 1.60
N ILE A 251 -53.41 -4.00 0.48
CA ILE A 251 -53.99 -4.00 -0.87
C ILE A 251 -54.92 -5.21 -1.09
N VAL A 252 -54.51 -6.40 -0.66
CA VAL A 252 -55.34 -7.62 -0.71
C VAL A 252 -56.58 -7.48 0.16
N ARG A 253 -56.45 -6.92 1.38
CA ARG A 253 -57.59 -6.68 2.28
C ARG A 253 -58.58 -5.67 1.67
N PHE A 254 -58.07 -4.59 1.07
CA PHE A 254 -58.88 -3.57 0.40
C PHE A 254 -59.64 -4.15 -0.81
N LYS A 255 -58.94 -4.90 -1.68
CA LYS A 255 -59.58 -5.61 -2.81
C LYS A 255 -60.61 -6.66 -2.35
N ARG A 256 -60.41 -7.31 -1.19
CA ARG A 256 -61.40 -8.23 -0.60
C ARG A 256 -62.66 -7.51 -0.09
N GLN A 257 -62.57 -6.24 0.31
CA GLN A 257 -63.72 -5.42 0.69
C GLN A 257 -64.40 -4.73 -0.52
N GLN A 258 -63.70 -4.60 -1.65
CA GLN A 258 -64.20 -4.01 -2.90
C GLN A 258 -64.89 -5.02 -3.85
N LYS A 259 -65.38 -6.16 -3.36
CA LYS A 259 -66.14 -7.12 -4.20
C LYS A 259 -67.65 -7.07 -3.88
N PRO A 260 -68.48 -6.46 -4.75
CA PRO A 260 -69.93 -6.51 -4.62
C PRO A 260 -70.49 -7.91 -4.92
N GLN A 261 -71.77 -8.10 -4.62
CA GLN A 261 -72.50 -9.35 -4.79
C GLN A 261 -73.64 -9.15 -5.80
N ASP A 262 -73.45 -9.68 -7.00
CA ASP A 262 -74.48 -10.04 -8.00
C ASP A 262 -73.77 -10.85 -9.12
N SER A 263 -74.39 -11.61 -10.03
CA SER A 263 -75.69 -12.32 -10.16
C SER A 263 -75.91 -12.50 -11.69
N ASP A 264 -76.64 -13.52 -12.12
CA ASP A 264 -76.53 -14.08 -13.48
C ASP A 264 -77.35 -13.36 -14.56
N LYS A 265 -76.85 -13.35 -15.82
CA LYS A 265 -77.59 -13.79 -17.04
C LYS A 265 -76.78 -13.78 -18.34
N GLU A 266 -77.33 -14.46 -19.36
CA GLU A 266 -76.69 -14.90 -20.61
C GLU A 266 -77.15 -14.11 -21.86
N SER A 267 -76.75 -14.62 -23.04
CA SER A 267 -77.38 -14.50 -24.38
C SER A 267 -76.99 -13.33 -25.30
N PHE A 268 -77.08 -13.44 -26.65
CA PHE A 268 -76.69 -14.51 -27.62
C PHE A 268 -76.95 -13.97 -29.06
N ASN A 269 -76.05 -14.23 -30.03
CA ASN A 269 -76.23 -14.36 -31.51
C ASN A 269 -74.97 -13.86 -32.27
N ILE A 270 -74.41 -14.48 -33.34
CA ILE A 270 -74.92 -15.27 -34.50
C ILE A 270 -75.42 -14.34 -35.63
N ASP A 271 -75.07 -14.46 -36.93
CA ASP A 271 -74.41 -15.53 -37.74
C ASP A 271 -73.30 -14.89 -38.67
N GLN A 272 -72.60 -15.49 -39.67
CA GLN A 272 -72.62 -16.78 -40.40
C GLN A 272 -71.18 -17.16 -40.89
N GLY A 273 -71.03 -18.23 -41.70
CA GLY A 273 -69.77 -18.78 -42.23
C GLY A 273 -69.09 -18.04 -43.40
N GLY A 274 -68.03 -18.57 -44.05
CA GLY A 274 -67.30 -19.85 -43.95
C GLY A 274 -66.06 -19.80 -44.90
N HIS A 275 -65.41 -20.87 -45.41
CA HIS A 275 -65.49 -22.34 -45.26
C HIS A 275 -64.27 -22.97 -46.01
N ARG A 276 -64.06 -24.32 -45.95
CA ARG A 276 -63.10 -25.16 -46.76
C ARG A 276 -61.59 -25.09 -46.37
N ASN A 277 -60.80 -26.19 -46.39
CA ASN A 277 -61.14 -27.62 -46.45
C ASN A 277 -60.04 -28.57 -45.90
N TRP A 278 -60.42 -29.48 -44.98
CA TRP A 278 -60.01 -30.90 -44.83
C TRP A 278 -58.53 -31.33 -44.71
N SER A 279 -58.36 -32.60 -44.34
CA SER A 279 -57.21 -33.20 -43.63
C SER A 279 -57.21 -34.73 -43.81
N GLU A 280 -56.07 -35.41 -43.61
CA GLU A 280 -56.06 -36.83 -43.23
C GLU A 280 -54.72 -37.26 -42.58
N GLU A 281 -54.77 -38.39 -41.88
CA GLU A 281 -53.78 -39.03 -40.96
C GLU A 281 -53.84 -40.56 -41.22
N PRO A 282 -53.17 -41.48 -40.48
CA PRO A 282 -51.94 -41.43 -39.67
C PRO A 282 -50.95 -42.57 -40.09
N HIS A 283 -49.89 -42.87 -39.30
CA HIS A 283 -49.57 -44.23 -38.80
C HIS A 283 -48.30 -44.30 -37.90
N ASP A 284 -48.39 -45.14 -36.85
CA ASP A 284 -47.38 -45.98 -36.15
C ASP A 284 -45.90 -45.55 -36.02
N THR A 285 -45.28 -45.40 -34.83
CA THR A 285 -45.14 -46.20 -33.57
C THR A 285 -43.87 -47.05 -33.46
N SER A 286 -42.96 -46.61 -32.56
CA SER A 286 -41.96 -47.35 -31.75
C SER A 286 -41.06 -46.27 -31.10
N GLU A 287 -40.99 -46.10 -29.77
CA GLU A 287 -40.32 -46.94 -28.76
C GLU A 287 -38.83 -47.21 -29.11
N GLN A 288 -37.85 -46.60 -28.40
CA GLN A 288 -37.34 -46.93 -27.05
C GLN A 288 -36.12 -47.89 -27.15
N ALA A 289 -34.97 -47.71 -26.47
CA ALA A 289 -34.34 -46.56 -25.79
C ALA A 289 -32.85 -46.88 -25.49
N ASP A 290 -32.11 -45.93 -24.90
CA ASP A 290 -30.92 -46.11 -24.03
C ASP A 290 -29.55 -46.55 -24.64
N GLY A 291 -28.46 -46.22 -23.92
CA GLY A 291 -27.24 -47.04 -23.84
C GLY A 291 -25.92 -46.56 -24.51
N GLY A 292 -24.93 -46.16 -23.70
CA GLY A 292 -23.47 -46.15 -24.05
C GLY A 292 -22.91 -44.83 -24.65
N VAL A 293 -21.88 -44.10 -24.15
CA VAL A 293 -20.70 -44.29 -23.27
C VAL A 293 -19.35 -44.55 -24.00
N ALA A 294 -18.33 -43.73 -23.67
CA ALA A 294 -16.92 -43.74 -24.12
C ALA A 294 -16.68 -43.31 -25.60
N LYS A 295 -15.52 -42.76 -26.01
CA LYS A 295 -14.12 -43.00 -25.57
C LYS A 295 -13.19 -41.77 -25.80
N LEU A 296 -11.99 -41.79 -25.20
CA LEU A 296 -10.90 -40.79 -25.36
C LEU A 296 -10.01 -41.06 -26.62
N GLU A 297 -9.38 -40.02 -27.18
CA GLU A 297 -7.90 -39.77 -27.19
C GLU A 297 -7.45 -38.71 -28.27
N PRO A 298 -6.24 -38.12 -28.17
CA PRO A 298 -5.77 -36.98 -29.00
C PRO A 298 -4.90 -37.44 -30.22
N PRO A 299 -4.31 -36.54 -31.03
CA PRO A 299 -3.04 -35.82 -30.72
C PRO A 299 -3.14 -34.31 -31.15
N ALA A 300 -2.11 -33.47 -31.35
CA ALA A 300 -0.66 -33.69 -31.56
C ALA A 300 0.22 -32.48 -31.18
N ASP A 301 1.53 -32.74 -31.14
CA ASP A 301 2.62 -31.81 -30.85
C ASP A 301 3.02 -30.92 -32.05
N SER A 302 3.83 -29.89 -31.80
CA SER A 302 4.59 -29.18 -32.85
C SER A 302 5.87 -28.53 -32.29
N ASP A 303 6.95 -29.31 -32.22
CA ASP A 303 8.30 -28.77 -32.09
C ASP A 303 8.73 -28.06 -33.39
N SER A 304 9.50 -26.97 -33.27
CA SER A 304 10.45 -26.55 -34.32
C SER A 304 11.52 -25.60 -33.75
N ASP A 305 12.78 -25.95 -34.01
CA ASP A 305 13.98 -25.22 -33.58
C ASP A 305 14.33 -24.02 -34.48
N SER A 306 15.44 -23.35 -34.11
CA SER A 306 16.33 -22.51 -34.92
C SER A 306 15.90 -21.05 -35.20
N ASP A 307 16.80 -20.11 -35.49
CA ASP A 307 18.28 -20.20 -35.60
C ASP A 307 18.98 -18.91 -35.07
N THR A 308 20.30 -18.93 -35.18
CA THR A 308 21.34 -18.01 -34.70
C THR A 308 21.58 -16.78 -35.60
N SER A 309 22.73 -16.12 -35.36
CA SER A 309 23.52 -15.34 -36.33
C SER A 309 23.28 -13.80 -36.36
N PRO A 310 24.31 -12.99 -36.71
CA PRO A 310 24.83 -12.02 -35.73
C PRO A 310 25.11 -10.60 -36.28
N LEU A 311 25.67 -9.72 -35.43
CA LEU A 311 26.74 -8.75 -35.76
C LEU A 311 27.44 -8.23 -34.50
#